data_AF-A0A6I5N5Q1-F1
#
_entry.id   AF-A0A6I5N5Q1-F1
#
_cell.length_a   1.000
_cell.length_b   1.000
_cell.length_c   1.000
_cell.angle_alpha   90.00
_cell.angle_beta   90.00
_cell.angle_gamma   90.00
#
_symmetry.space_group_name_H-M   'P 1'
#
loop_
_entity.id
_entity.type
_entity.pdbx_description
1 polymer ?
#
loop_
_entity_poly.entity_id
_entity_poly.type
_entity_poly.pdbx_seq_one_letter_code
_entity_poly.pdbx_strand_id
1 'polypeptide(L)'
;MAKTSLLAQIFKPNVNPNSWSQSTLAILRVVIGVMMVHNGLDKLANIESFAQAYVAYIGLPFPIFFSYVAAFTELIGAPLVAVGLFTRPAALGLFGTMCVAMYHHVKVAGLSLPYLELSAIYAAAFFFFLINGGGLFSVDAMVANLLDKNALSARAKQIMRLEKAYEASTAEAEAAAK
;
A
#
# COMPACT_ATOMS: atom_id res chain seq x y z
N MET A 1 20.55 16.52 -6.07
CA MET A 1 19.23 15.97 -5.70
C MET A 1 19.41 14.48 -5.36
N ALA A 2 19.25 14.08 -4.11
CA ALA A 2 19.47 12.69 -3.71
C ALA A 2 18.44 11.78 -4.38
N LYS A 3 18.87 10.85 -5.25
CA LYS A 3 18.00 9.79 -5.77
C LYS A 3 17.53 8.95 -4.58
N THR A 4 16.28 9.15 -4.16
CA THR A 4 15.62 8.25 -3.22
C THR A 4 15.47 6.89 -3.90
N SER A 5 15.78 5.81 -3.19
CA SER A 5 15.61 4.46 -3.73
C SER A 5 14.15 4.23 -4.13
N LEU A 6 13.90 3.54 -5.25
CA LEU A 6 12.55 3.24 -5.76
C LEU A 6 11.72 2.46 -4.72
N LEU A 7 12.38 1.62 -3.93
CA LEU A 7 11.79 0.95 -2.76
C LEU A 7 11.28 1.94 -1.71
N ALA A 8 12.06 2.97 -1.40
CA ALA A 8 11.64 3.97 -0.42
C ALA A 8 10.42 4.79 -0.91
N GLN A 9 10.24 4.94 -2.22
CA GLN A 9 9.05 5.62 -2.77
C GLN A 9 7.76 4.81 -2.56
N ILE A 10 7.83 3.48 -2.60
CA ILE A 10 6.69 2.60 -2.35
C ILE A 10 6.22 2.75 -0.91
N PHE A 11 7.17 2.71 0.04
CA PHE A 11 6.88 2.78 1.47
C PHE A 11 6.61 4.18 2.01
N LYS A 12 7.09 5.25 1.36
CA LYS A 12 6.96 6.60 1.89
C LYS A 12 5.50 7.11 1.77
N PRO A 13 4.76 7.25 2.88
CA PRO A 13 3.39 7.75 2.83
C PRO A 13 3.37 9.28 2.72
N ASN A 14 2.23 9.83 2.32
CA ASN A 14 1.99 11.27 2.44
C ASN A 14 1.70 11.58 3.91
N VAL A 15 2.63 12.29 4.56
CA VAL A 15 2.52 12.68 5.96
C VAL A 15 2.22 14.16 6.08
N ASN A 16 1.32 14.50 7.00
CA ASN A 16 1.01 15.86 7.44
C ASN A 16 1.43 15.97 8.92
N PRO A 17 2.10 17.05 9.35
CA PRO A 17 2.54 17.24 10.74
C PRO A 17 1.40 17.26 11.78
N ASN A 18 0.15 17.40 11.35
CA ASN A 18 -1.00 17.33 12.25
C ASN A 18 -1.27 15.90 12.74
N SER A 19 -0.87 15.59 13.97
CA SER A 19 -1.07 14.29 14.61
C SER A 19 -2.53 13.84 14.67
N TRP A 20 -3.49 14.77 14.84
CA TRP A 20 -4.92 14.41 14.86
C TRP A 20 -5.39 13.89 13.51
N SER A 21 -4.97 14.54 12.43
CA SER A 21 -5.26 14.09 11.06
C SER A 21 -4.59 12.74 10.76
N GLN A 22 -3.41 12.47 11.31
CA GLN A 22 -2.76 11.18 11.16
C GLN A 22 -3.45 10.07 11.97
N SER A 23 -3.96 10.39 13.16
CA SER A 23 -4.73 9.46 13.99
C SER A 23 -6.03 9.06 13.30
N THR A 24 -6.79 10.03 12.76
CA THR A 24 -8.04 9.73 12.05
C THR A 24 -7.80 8.92 10.79
N LEU A 25 -6.71 9.18 10.06
CA LEU A 25 -6.31 8.37 8.92
C LEU A 25 -6.01 6.92 9.34
N ALA A 26 -5.30 6.71 10.45
CA ALA A 26 -5.03 5.37 10.97
C ALA A 26 -6.30 4.64 11.42
N ILE A 27 -7.21 5.34 12.11
CA ILE A 27 -8.51 4.78 12.51
C ILE A 27 -9.32 4.37 11.28
N LEU A 28 -9.44 5.26 10.28
CA LEU A 28 -10.15 4.95 9.04
C LEU A 28 -9.55 3.71 8.37
N ARG A 29 -8.21 3.67 8.26
CA ARG A 29 -7.47 2.57 7.65
C ARG A 29 -7.76 1.23 8.35
N VAL A 30 -7.72 1.21 9.68
CA VAL A 30 -8.01 0.01 10.47
C VAL A 30 -9.46 -0.41 10.29
N VAL A 31 -10.42 0.52 10.38
CA VAL A 31 -11.85 0.21 10.25
C VAL A 31 -12.15 -0.39 8.88
N ILE A 32 -11.76 0.27 7.78
CA ILE A 32 -12.06 -0.25 6.44
C ILE A 32 -11.34 -1.58 6.17
N GLY A 33 -10.12 -1.76 6.68
CA GLY A 33 -9.35 -2.97 6.49
C GLY A 33 -9.93 -4.14 7.28
N VAL A 34 -10.30 -3.94 8.54
CA VAL A 34 -10.94 -4.98 9.36
C VAL A 34 -12.30 -5.36 8.78
N MET A 35 -13.12 -4.40 8.37
CA MET A 35 -14.42 -4.71 7.79
C MET A 35 -14.26 -5.48 6.47
N MET A 36 -13.35 -5.09 5.58
CA MET A 36 -13.17 -5.79 4.30
C MET A 36 -12.74 -7.27 4.43
N VAL A 37 -12.18 -7.70 5.56
CA VAL A 37 -11.86 -9.12 5.80
C VAL A 37 -13.08 -10.02 5.68
N HIS A 38 -14.26 -9.58 6.16
CA HIS A 38 -15.46 -10.42 6.09
C HIS A 38 -15.84 -10.74 4.64
N ASN A 39 -15.68 -9.79 3.71
CA ASN A 39 -15.98 -10.00 2.30
C ASN A 39 -15.11 -11.11 1.67
N GLY A 40 -13.84 -11.20 2.08
CA GLY A 40 -12.94 -12.25 1.62
C GLY A 40 -13.33 -13.62 2.18
N LEU A 41 -13.71 -13.67 3.47
CA LEU A 41 -14.18 -14.89 4.12
C LEU A 41 -15.49 -15.40 3.52
N ASP A 42 -16.45 -14.52 3.25
CA ASP A 42 -17.74 -14.86 2.65
C ASP A 42 -17.54 -15.49 1.25
N LYS A 43 -16.58 -14.98 0.47
CA LYS A 43 -16.22 -15.58 -0.83
C LYS A 43 -15.63 -16.98 -0.69
N LEU A 44 -14.75 -17.20 0.29
CA LEU A 44 -14.13 -18.50 0.52
C LEU A 44 -15.10 -19.53 1.11
N ALA A 45 -16.13 -19.09 1.84
CA ALA A 45 -17.12 -19.98 2.44
C ALA A 45 -17.88 -20.80 1.39
N ASN A 46 -18.09 -20.25 0.19
CA ASN A 46 -18.65 -20.98 -0.94
C ASN A 46 -18.13 -20.42 -2.28
N ILE A 47 -16.92 -20.84 -2.63
CA ILE A 47 -16.19 -20.28 -3.77
C ILE A 47 -16.87 -20.63 -5.10
N GLU A 48 -17.47 -21.82 -5.22
CA GLU A 48 -18.18 -22.26 -6.42
C GLU A 48 -19.41 -21.39 -6.67
N SER A 49 -20.21 -21.13 -5.64
CA SER A 49 -21.37 -20.26 -5.74
C SER A 49 -20.97 -18.83 -6.12
N PHE A 50 -19.92 -18.28 -5.50
CA PHE A 50 -19.42 -16.96 -5.86
C PHE A 50 -18.91 -16.91 -7.31
N ALA A 51 -18.18 -17.93 -7.75
CA ALA A 51 -17.69 -18.03 -9.12
C ALA A 51 -18.83 -18.03 -10.14
N GLN A 52 -19.91 -18.78 -9.90
CA GLN A 52 -21.05 -18.82 -10.81
C GLN A 52 -21.89 -17.53 -10.77
N ALA A 53 -22.22 -17.03 -9.58
CA ALA A 53 -23.11 -15.88 -9.41
C ALA A 53 -22.46 -14.54 -9.75
N TYR A 54 -21.14 -14.41 -9.57
CA TYR A 54 -20.42 -13.16 -9.78
C TYR A 54 -19.51 -13.20 -10.99
N VAL A 55 -18.51 -14.09 -10.99
CA VAL A 55 -17.40 -14.03 -11.95
C VAL A 55 -17.82 -14.52 -13.33
N ALA A 56 -18.52 -15.64 -13.41
CA ALA A 56 -19.08 -16.15 -14.66
C ALA A 56 -20.15 -15.21 -15.22
N TYR A 57 -20.97 -14.61 -14.34
CA TYR A 57 -22.03 -13.67 -14.74
C TYR A 57 -21.50 -12.45 -15.49
N ILE A 58 -20.33 -11.92 -15.09
CA ILE A 58 -19.66 -10.81 -15.78
C ILE A 58 -18.78 -11.26 -16.95
N GLY A 59 -18.74 -12.56 -17.25
CA GLY A 59 -18.06 -13.11 -18.43
C GLY A 59 -16.55 -13.26 -18.30
N LEU A 60 -15.99 -13.27 -17.08
CA LEU A 60 -14.56 -13.51 -16.91
C LEU A 60 -14.20 -14.98 -17.20
N PRO A 61 -13.10 -15.25 -17.93
CA PRO A 61 -12.63 -16.62 -18.13
C PRO A 61 -12.13 -17.20 -16.81
N PHE A 62 -12.15 -18.52 -16.64
CA PHE A 62 -11.73 -19.21 -15.41
C PHE A 62 -12.40 -18.67 -14.11
N PRO A 63 -13.74 -18.80 -13.97
CA PRO A 63 -14.47 -18.17 -12.87
C PRO A 63 -13.92 -18.50 -11.47
N ILE A 64 -13.62 -19.78 -11.22
CA ILE A 64 -13.07 -20.25 -9.95
C ILE A 64 -11.73 -19.59 -9.62
N PHE A 65 -10.84 -19.46 -10.61
CA PHE A 65 -9.53 -18.87 -10.42
C PHE A 65 -9.65 -17.39 -9.98
N PHE A 66 -10.43 -16.59 -10.70
CA PHE A 66 -10.62 -15.18 -10.34
C PHE A 66 -11.41 -15.00 -9.04
N SER A 67 -12.28 -15.94 -8.67
CA SER A 67 -12.91 -15.96 -7.35
C SER A 67 -11.87 -16.07 -6.24
N TYR A 68 -10.89 -16.98 -6.35
CA TYR A 68 -9.80 -17.07 -5.39
C TYR A 68 -8.91 -15.82 -5.41
N VAL A 69 -8.61 -15.25 -6.58
CA VAL A 69 -7.85 -14.00 -6.68
C VAL A 69 -8.56 -12.88 -5.92
N ALA A 70 -9.87 -12.70 -6.12
CA ALA A 70 -10.64 -11.69 -5.40
C ALA A 70 -10.67 -11.96 -3.89
N ALA A 71 -10.94 -13.19 -3.48
CA ALA A 71 -11.03 -13.57 -2.08
C ALA A 71 -9.71 -13.40 -1.33
N PHE A 72 -8.59 -13.86 -1.90
CA PHE A 72 -7.27 -13.68 -1.28
C PHE A 72 -6.79 -12.24 -1.33
N THR A 73 -7.14 -11.47 -2.37
CA THR A 73 -6.85 -10.03 -2.40
C THR A 73 -7.52 -9.32 -1.23
N GLU A 74 -8.76 -9.66 -0.90
CA GLU A 74 -9.47 -9.10 0.25
C GLU A 74 -8.93 -9.63 1.57
N LEU A 75 -8.69 -10.93 1.70
CA LEU A 75 -8.24 -11.57 2.93
C LEU A 75 -6.80 -11.18 3.33
N ILE A 76 -5.94 -10.91 2.35
CA ILE A 76 -4.53 -10.52 2.58
C ILE A 76 -4.37 -9.00 2.49
N GLY A 77 -4.95 -8.38 1.46
CA GLY A 77 -4.83 -6.95 1.24
C GLY A 77 -5.47 -6.14 2.35
N ALA A 78 -6.60 -6.58 2.90
CA ALA A 78 -7.30 -5.79 3.91
C ALA A 78 -6.55 -5.71 5.26
N PRO A 79 -5.96 -6.80 5.80
CA PRO A 79 -5.05 -6.71 6.94
C PRO A 79 -3.80 -5.89 6.66
N LEU A 80 -3.22 -6.01 5.45
CA LEU A 80 -2.07 -5.21 5.04
C LEU A 80 -2.39 -3.71 5.06
N VAL A 81 -3.55 -3.32 4.51
CA VAL A 81 -4.04 -1.95 4.63
C VAL A 81 -4.26 -1.58 6.08
N ALA A 82 -4.98 -2.38 6.89
CA ALA A 82 -5.26 -2.05 8.30
C ALA A 82 -3.99 -1.74 9.11
N VAL A 83 -2.96 -2.58 8.99
CA VAL A 83 -1.66 -2.39 9.65
C VAL A 83 -0.83 -1.27 9.00
N GLY A 84 -1.11 -0.97 7.73
CA GLY A 84 -0.38 0.00 6.94
C GLY A 84 0.97 -0.53 6.48
N LEU A 85 1.01 -1.79 6.04
CA LEU A 85 2.17 -2.45 5.44
C LEU A 85 1.87 -2.69 3.96
N PHE A 86 2.76 -2.25 3.07
CA PHE A 86 2.52 -2.28 1.62
C PHE A 86 1.16 -1.64 1.27
N THR A 87 0.84 -0.51 1.90
CA THR A 87 -0.50 0.08 1.87
C THR A 87 -0.95 0.37 0.45
N ARG A 88 -0.07 0.94 -0.39
CA ARG A 88 -0.40 1.30 -1.77
C ARG A 88 -0.74 0.08 -2.65
N PRO A 89 0.14 -0.93 -2.80
CA PRO A 89 -0.19 -2.10 -3.61
C PRO A 89 -1.35 -2.92 -3.02
N ALA A 90 -1.48 -3.01 -1.70
CA ALA A 90 -2.63 -3.67 -1.08
C ALA A 90 -3.95 -2.93 -1.40
N ALA A 91 -3.95 -1.59 -1.25
CA ALA A 91 -5.10 -0.76 -1.60
C ALA A 91 -5.42 -0.78 -3.10
N LEU A 92 -4.42 -0.93 -3.99
CA LEU A 92 -4.65 -1.11 -5.43
C LEU A 92 -5.44 -2.39 -5.71
N GLY A 93 -5.05 -3.50 -5.08
CA GLY A 93 -5.76 -4.77 -5.21
C GLY A 93 -7.21 -4.67 -4.72
N LEU A 94 -7.41 -4.14 -3.51
CA LEU A 94 -8.74 -3.95 -2.93
C LEU A 94 -9.61 -2.97 -3.74
N PHE A 95 -9.01 -1.90 -4.27
CA PHE A 95 -9.71 -1.01 -5.18
C PHE A 95 -10.17 -1.75 -6.45
N GLY A 96 -9.29 -2.59 -7.02
CA GLY A 96 -9.63 -3.43 -8.16
C GLY A 96 -10.80 -4.38 -7.90
N THR A 97 -10.83 -5.06 -6.75
CA THR A 97 -11.96 -5.95 -6.40
C THR A 97 -13.27 -5.17 -6.26
N MET A 98 -13.23 -3.95 -5.69
CA MET A 98 -14.41 -3.10 -5.59
C MET A 98 -14.89 -2.58 -6.95
N CYS A 99 -13.99 -2.25 -7.88
CA CYS A 99 -14.38 -1.90 -9.25
C CYS A 99 -15.09 -3.06 -9.96
N VAL A 100 -14.58 -4.29 -9.80
CA VAL A 100 -15.22 -5.49 -10.37
C VAL A 100 -16.58 -5.74 -9.73
N ALA A 101 -16.69 -5.58 -8.40
CA ALA A 101 -17.97 -5.70 -7.68
C ALA A 101 -18.98 -4.65 -8.17
N MET A 102 -18.57 -3.39 -8.34
CA MET A 102 -19.43 -2.35 -8.90
C MET A 102 -19.90 -2.69 -10.32
N TYR A 103 -19.00 -3.22 -11.17
CA TYR A 103 -19.37 -3.65 -12.51
C TYR A 103 -20.44 -4.75 -12.50
N HIS A 104 -20.28 -5.75 -11.61
CA HIS A 104 -21.29 -6.78 -11.39
C HIS A 104 -22.62 -6.17 -10.93
N HIS A 105 -22.61 -5.27 -9.94
CA HIS A 105 -23.83 -4.63 -9.45
C HIS A 105 -24.55 -3.83 -10.54
N VAL A 106 -23.82 -3.11 -11.41
CA VAL A 106 -24.42 -2.43 -12.58
C VAL A 106 -25.05 -3.43 -13.55
N LYS A 107 -24.40 -4.58 -13.77
CA LYS A 107 -24.94 -5.64 -14.64
C LYS A 107 -26.16 -6.34 -14.06
N VAL A 108 -26.31 -6.41 -12.74
CA VAL A 108 -27.46 -7.06 -12.07
C VAL A 108 -28.64 -6.09 -11.93
N ALA A 109 -28.39 -4.86 -11.46
CA ALA A 109 -29.43 -3.94 -11.01
C ALA A 109 -29.40 -2.57 -11.70
N GLY A 110 -28.54 -2.37 -12.72
CA GLY A 110 -28.32 -1.05 -13.32
C GLY A 110 -27.64 -0.08 -12.35
N LEU A 111 -27.84 1.22 -12.54
CA LEU A 111 -27.30 2.27 -11.67
C LEU A 111 -28.12 2.44 -10.37
N SER A 112 -28.42 1.32 -9.71
CA SER A 112 -29.15 1.30 -8.44
C SER A 112 -28.22 1.67 -7.29
N LEU A 113 -28.44 2.83 -6.68
CA LEU A 113 -27.62 3.32 -5.56
C LEU A 113 -27.52 2.33 -4.39
N PRO A 114 -28.62 1.70 -3.92
CA PRO A 114 -28.53 0.73 -2.81
C PRO A 114 -27.62 -0.48 -3.10
N TYR A 115 -27.50 -0.89 -4.37
CA TYR A 115 -26.59 -1.97 -4.76
C TYR A 115 -25.14 -1.48 -4.85
N LEU A 116 -24.92 -0.24 -5.29
CA LEU A 116 -23.58 0.31 -5.53
C LEU A 116 -22.93 0.92 -4.28
N GLU A 117 -23.73 1.42 -3.34
CA GLU A 117 -23.30 2.25 -2.21
C GLU A 117 -22.08 1.69 -1.48
N LEU A 118 -22.18 0.46 -0.96
CA LEU A 118 -21.11 -0.12 -0.16
C LEU A 118 -19.82 -0.34 -0.98
N SER A 119 -19.94 -0.88 -2.19
CA SER A 119 -18.80 -1.09 -3.09
C SER A 119 -18.13 0.22 -3.50
N ALA A 120 -18.91 1.30 -3.70
CA ALA A 120 -18.40 2.61 -4.05
C ALA A 120 -17.68 3.28 -2.87
N ILE A 121 -18.21 3.17 -1.65
CA ILE A 121 -17.57 3.69 -0.43
C ILE A 121 -16.22 3.01 -0.21
N TYR A 122 -16.17 1.67 -0.31
CA TYR A 122 -14.90 0.95 -0.21
C TYR A 122 -13.93 1.30 -1.33
N ALA A 123 -14.41 1.39 -2.58
CA ALA A 123 -13.57 1.82 -3.70
C ALA A 123 -12.95 3.20 -3.45
N ALA A 124 -13.76 4.18 -3.02
CA ALA A 124 -13.28 5.51 -2.70
C ALA A 124 -12.26 5.50 -1.56
N ALA A 125 -12.50 4.72 -0.51
CA ALA A 125 -11.59 4.59 0.62
C ALA A 125 -10.24 3.96 0.20
N PHE A 126 -10.26 2.84 -0.53
CA PHE A 126 -9.01 2.22 -1.00
C PHE A 126 -8.30 3.06 -2.04
N PHE A 127 -9.03 3.76 -2.91
CA PHE A 127 -8.42 4.73 -3.81
C PHE A 127 -7.72 5.86 -3.05
N PHE A 128 -8.32 6.36 -1.97
CA PHE A 128 -7.67 7.33 -1.09
C PHE A 128 -6.34 6.80 -0.53
N PHE A 129 -6.30 5.56 -0.02
CA PHE A 129 -5.09 4.94 0.51
C PHE A 129 -4.07 4.54 -0.57
N LEU A 130 -4.52 4.24 -1.78
CA LEU A 130 -3.66 4.02 -2.94
C LEU A 130 -2.82 5.26 -3.26
N ILE A 131 -3.45 6.45 -3.24
CA ILE A 131 -2.78 7.71 -3.53
C ILE A 131 -1.97 8.21 -2.31
N ASN A 132 -2.62 8.29 -1.15
CA ASN A 132 -2.03 8.90 0.06
C ASN A 132 -1.08 7.98 0.82
N GLY A 133 -1.18 6.66 0.65
CA GLY A 133 -0.43 5.68 1.43
C GLY A 133 -0.93 5.55 2.87
N GLY A 134 -0.16 4.86 3.73
CA GLY A 134 -0.59 4.48 5.08
C GLY A 134 -0.60 5.57 6.15
N GLY A 135 -0.06 6.77 5.88
CA GLY A 135 0.12 7.84 6.87
C GLY A 135 1.19 7.56 7.93
N LEU A 136 1.30 8.43 8.94
CA LEU A 136 2.38 8.41 9.94
C LEU A 136 2.33 7.18 10.86
N PHE A 137 1.14 6.75 11.28
CA PHE A 137 0.94 5.57 12.13
C PHE A 137 0.78 4.31 11.28
N SER A 138 1.77 4.03 10.43
CA SER A 138 1.83 2.86 9.54
C SER A 138 3.16 2.13 9.68
N VAL A 139 3.16 0.83 9.40
CA VAL A 139 4.41 0.08 9.27
C VAL A 139 5.24 0.59 8.10
N ASP A 140 4.61 1.03 7.02
CA ASP A 140 5.24 1.68 5.87
C ASP A 140 6.08 2.91 6.29
N ALA A 141 5.52 3.79 7.12
CA ALA A 141 6.24 4.94 7.67
C ALA A 141 7.42 4.51 8.56
N MET A 142 7.23 3.48 9.38
CA MET A 142 8.30 2.93 10.21
C MET A 142 9.45 2.39 9.36
N VAL A 143 9.15 1.60 8.33
CA VAL A 143 10.15 1.04 7.39
C VAL A 143 10.85 2.17 6.64
N ALA A 144 10.12 3.15 6.12
CA ALA A 144 10.71 4.30 5.41
C ALA A 144 11.69 5.08 6.31
N ASN A 145 11.32 5.35 7.57
CA ASN A 145 12.18 6.02 8.53
C ASN A 145 13.46 5.23 8.85
N LEU A 146 13.36 3.90 8.92
CA LEU A 146 14.53 3.03 9.14
C LEU A 146 15.48 3.05 7.94
N LEU A 147 14.94 2.98 6.73
CA LEU A 147 15.73 3.06 5.49
C LEU A 147 16.45 4.40 5.35
N ASP A 148 15.77 5.50 5.68
CA ASP A 148 16.36 6.85 5.61
C ASP A 148 17.49 7.04 6.64
N LYS A 149 17.30 6.58 7.89
CA LYS A 149 18.35 6.60 8.93
C LYS A 149 19.59 5.82 8.50
N ASN A 150 19.39 4.62 7.94
CA ASN A 150 20.48 3.78 7.46
C ASN A 150 21.23 4.46 6.30
N ALA A 151 20.51 5.04 5.34
CA ALA A 151 21.11 5.76 4.23
C ALA A 151 21.93 6.99 4.68
N LEU A 152 21.43 7.76 5.66
CA LEU A 152 22.16 8.90 6.22
C LEU A 152 23.45 8.45 6.92
N SER A 153 23.39 7.40 7.75
CA SER A 153 24.58 6.87 8.43
C SER A 153 25.65 6.34 7.45
N ALA A 154 25.24 5.71 6.35
CA ALA A 154 26.15 5.23 5.32
C ALA A 154 26.87 6.39 4.60
N ARG A 155 26.13 7.45 4.28
CA ARG A 155 26.70 8.66 3.66
C ARG A 155 27.64 9.40 4.59
N ALA A 156 27.30 9.53 5.88
CA ALA A 156 28.19 10.14 6.87
C ALA A 156 29.51 9.38 6.97
N LYS A 157 29.47 8.03 7.02
CA LYS A 157 30.68 7.19 6.99
C LYS A 157 31.49 7.35 5.71
N GLN A 158 30.84 7.52 4.56
CA GLN A 158 31.52 7.75 3.29
C GLN A 158 32.25 9.10 3.26
N ILE A 159 31.60 10.17 3.75
CA ILE A 159 32.21 11.51 3.84
C ILE A 159 33.42 11.48 4.77
N MET A 160 33.31 10.89 5.96
CA MET A 160 34.44 10.78 6.89
C MET A 160 35.63 10.03 6.29
N ARG A 161 35.38 8.98 5.49
CA ARG A 161 36.46 8.25 4.80
C ARG A 161 37.12 9.07 3.70
N LEU A 162 36.33 9.86 2.96
CA LEU A 162 36.85 10.75 1.93
C LEU A 162 37.67 11.89 2.52
N GLU A 163 37.19 12.49 3.60
CA GLU A 163 37.90 13.53 4.36
C GLU A 163 39.25 13.01 4.86
N LYS A 164 39.26 11.83 5.50
CA LYS A 164 40.49 11.18 5.94
C LYS A 164 41.45 10.84 4.79
N ALA A 165 40.93 10.39 3.64
CA ALA A 165 41.74 10.10 2.47
C ALA A 165 42.33 11.37 1.84
N TYR A 166 41.56 12.46 1.84
CA TYR A 166 42.02 13.77 1.39
C TYR A 166 43.12 14.31 2.30
N GLU A 167 42.92 14.29 3.62
CA GLU A 167 43.91 14.71 4.61
C GLU A 167 45.23 13.94 4.47
N ALA A 168 45.15 12.62 4.28
CA ALA A 168 46.32 11.77 4.05
C ALA A 168 47.04 12.15 2.75
N SER A 169 46.30 12.34 1.65
CA SER A 169 46.86 12.76 0.37
C SER A 169 47.52 14.15 0.44
N THR A 170 46.93 15.09 1.18
CA THR A 170 47.53 16.42 1.38
C THR A 170 48.79 16.35 2.23
N ALA A 171 48.81 15.52 3.28
CA ALA A 171 50.00 15.34 4.12
C ALA A 171 51.16 14.68 3.33
N GLU A 172 50.87 13.71 2.47
CA GLU A 172 51.85 13.10 1.57
C GLU A 172 52.43 14.12 0.58
N ALA A 173 51.58 14.98 -0.01
CA ALA A 173 52.02 16.03 -0.94
C ALA A 173 52.90 17.09 -0.25
N GLU A 174 52.55 17.52 0.96
CA GLU A 174 53.36 18.45 1.76
C GLU A 174 54.71 17.86 2.17
N ALA A 175 54.75 16.57 2.49
CA ALA A 175 55.99 15.87 2.83
C ALA A 175 56.92 15.75 1.61
N ALA A 176 56.38 15.51 0.41
CA ALA A 176 57.15 15.41 -0.83
C ALA A 176 57.69 16.76 -1.33
N ALA A 177 57.12 17.88 -0.89
CA ALA A 177 57.54 19.23 -1.25
C ALA A 177 58.68 19.79 -0.37
N LYS A 178 59.04 19.10 0.71
CA LYS A 178 60.16 19.43 1.60
C LYS A 178 61.41 18.62 1.24
#